data_AF-A0A1V4CHZ2-F1
#
_entry.id   AF-A0A1V4CHZ2-F1
#
_cell.length_a   1.000
_cell.length_b   1.000
_cell.length_c   1.000
_cell.angle_alpha   90.00
_cell.angle_beta   90.00
_cell.angle_gamma   90.00
#
_symmetry.space_group_name_H-M   'P 1'
#
loop_
_entity.id
_entity.type
_entity.pdbx_description
1 polymer ?
#
loop_
_entity_poly.entity_id
_entity_poly.type
_entity_poly.pdbx_seq_one_letter_code
_entity_poly.pdbx_strand_id
1 'polypeptide(L)'
;MIPFASQRGGGQDLATHLMNEYDNEVAVLAQLRGSIASDLHGAFKEWQVQAEDLTRCAKYLYSLSINPDPKQGPLTLDQYMDYIARTEEALGLTNQPRAIVFHEKYGREHCHVVWSRIDAVHGKAVHLAFDHEKLMRVTRAFAREHGLRLPPGYEKSPEKGQESLYDREKQRQTGLTKEDHMRAVTRAWQQSDTAAAFVRALSEQGYLLATGNRPYVLVDLYGGTHALARLIDDKAVKTADLRKFLDKDFPPESLPSVDEAIALVEGHRAAIEREAGQDQKATAVASLRQSQQARRAALMLERTALEARQQANRAALAIGQRGVRDALRHVYLNKRERLTVARRENRPTGLAAFLGRITGVEALRTLLHRRQDAKALKAYAAERLQLRVSQTRAHLHQEQQHQAELVEQGRREKSLTRIERREIAALLRDLRASARSLARGDRDGQMPSLEAIACRDRVTRTRKKVLTPTHRAGEAKAEFESAVTRSPTELPNLLAAFERATQARRARESGDDKRPALDRMARPSIDLDRAGPSPEPGRDPGQSRD
;
A
#
# COMPACT_ATOMS: atom_id res chain seq x y z
N MET A 1 -20.32 -12.18 23.27
CA MET A 1 -19.04 -11.50 22.97
C MET A 1 -17.96 -12.53 22.65
N ILE A 2 -17.09 -12.24 21.68
CA ILE A 2 -15.91 -13.05 21.29
C ILE A 2 -14.70 -12.10 21.13
N PRO A 3 -13.72 -12.14 22.05
CA PRO A 3 -12.40 -11.59 21.80
C PRO A 3 -11.60 -12.53 20.88
N PHE A 4 -10.85 -11.96 19.94
CA PHE A 4 -9.78 -12.64 19.21
C PHE A 4 -8.52 -11.81 19.32
N ALA A 5 -7.37 -12.40 19.70
CA ALA A 5 -6.14 -11.67 19.93
C ALA A 5 -4.91 -12.32 19.28
N SER A 6 -3.90 -11.51 18.96
CA SER A 6 -2.68 -11.97 18.31
C SER A 6 -1.46 -11.08 18.59
N GLN A 7 -0.31 -11.71 18.83
CA GLN A 7 1.01 -11.07 18.82
C GLN A 7 1.52 -10.97 17.38
N ARG A 8 1.79 -9.76 16.87
CA ARG A 8 2.13 -9.55 15.46
C ARG A 8 3.15 -8.43 15.23
N GLY A 9 3.82 -8.49 14.08
CA GLY A 9 4.51 -7.34 13.48
C GLY A 9 3.65 -6.73 12.36
N GLY A 10 4.28 -6.00 11.44
CA GLY A 10 3.62 -5.48 10.23
C GLY A 10 2.59 -4.38 10.53
N GLY A 11 2.90 -3.45 11.43
CA GLY A 11 1.99 -2.37 11.83
C GLY A 11 1.45 -1.54 10.67
N GLN A 12 2.25 -1.30 9.62
CA GLN A 12 1.80 -0.56 8.43
C GLN A 12 0.64 -1.24 7.69
N ASP A 13 0.65 -2.57 7.61
CA ASP A 13 -0.45 -3.34 7.01
C ASP A 13 -1.65 -3.42 7.94
N LEU A 14 -1.43 -3.45 9.25
CA LEU A 14 -2.50 -3.41 10.25
C LEU A 14 -3.23 -2.05 10.23
N ALA A 15 -2.51 -0.93 10.24
CA ALA A 15 -3.10 0.41 10.10
C ALA A 15 -3.90 0.55 8.79
N THR A 16 -3.36 0.03 7.67
CA THR A 16 -4.04 0.04 6.37
C THR A 16 -5.26 -0.90 6.33
N HIS A 17 -5.30 -1.94 7.17
CA HIS A 17 -6.47 -2.82 7.30
C HIS A 17 -7.56 -2.21 8.20
N LEU A 18 -7.17 -1.55 9.30
CA LEU A 18 -8.11 -0.91 10.22
C LEU A 18 -8.79 0.30 9.56
N MET A 19 -8.02 1.21 8.95
CA MET A 19 -8.55 2.38 8.23
C MET A 19 -9.19 2.07 6.86
N ASN A 20 -9.67 0.85 6.63
CA ASN A 20 -10.25 0.43 5.35
C ASN A 20 -11.78 0.62 5.36
N GLU A 21 -12.24 1.78 4.87
CA GLU A 21 -13.66 2.17 4.77
C GLU A 21 -14.44 1.40 3.68
N TYR A 22 -13.79 0.53 2.90
CA TYR A 22 -14.50 -0.39 1.99
C TYR A 22 -14.87 -1.72 2.67
N ASP A 23 -14.02 -2.24 3.56
CA ASP A 23 -14.34 -3.46 4.32
C ASP A 23 -15.16 -3.16 5.60
N ASN A 24 -15.31 -1.89 6.02
CA ASN A 24 -16.09 -1.47 7.20
C ASN A 24 -16.86 -0.19 6.87
N GLU A 25 -18.15 -0.10 7.20
CA GLU A 25 -19.05 1.01 6.83
C GLU A 25 -18.69 2.32 7.54
N VAL A 26 -18.18 2.21 8.78
CA VAL A 26 -17.65 3.30 9.58
C VAL A 26 -16.35 2.81 10.23
N ALA A 27 -15.32 3.66 10.31
CA ALA A 27 -14.08 3.38 11.03
C ALA A 27 -13.62 4.64 11.80
N VAL A 28 -13.69 4.59 13.13
CA VAL A 28 -13.39 5.73 14.03
C VAL A 28 -12.22 5.39 14.96
N LEU A 29 -11.13 6.15 14.85
CA LEU A 29 -10.03 6.16 15.82
C LEU A 29 -10.48 6.91 17.09
N ALA A 30 -11.08 6.20 18.04
CA ALA A 30 -11.65 6.80 19.25
C ALA A 30 -10.61 7.16 20.31
N GLN A 31 -9.45 6.48 20.34
CA GLN A 31 -8.36 6.84 21.24
C GLN A 31 -7.00 6.45 20.70
N LEU A 32 -6.00 7.30 20.93
CA LEU A 32 -4.58 7.02 20.74
C LEU A 32 -3.79 7.51 21.97
N ARG A 33 -2.95 6.65 22.53
CA ARG A 33 -2.16 6.86 23.76
C ARG A 33 -0.71 6.44 23.49
N GLY A 34 0.27 7.25 23.89
CA GLY A 34 1.69 6.92 23.76
C GLY A 34 2.22 6.99 22.32
N SER A 35 1.80 8.01 21.56
CA SER A 35 2.32 8.34 20.24
C SER A 35 2.37 9.87 20.06
N ILE A 36 3.27 10.36 19.22
CA ILE A 36 3.37 11.77 18.80
C ILE A 36 2.46 12.02 17.59
N ALA A 37 2.44 11.10 16.63
CA ALA A 37 1.51 11.11 15.51
C ALA A 37 0.05 10.92 15.96
N SER A 38 -0.87 11.56 15.23
CA SER A 38 -2.32 11.53 15.50
C SER A 38 -3.07 10.43 14.75
N ASP A 39 -2.38 9.45 14.17
CA ASP A 39 -2.94 8.39 13.32
C ASP A 39 -2.19 7.05 13.47
N LEU A 40 -2.86 5.97 13.05
CA LEU A 40 -2.35 4.60 13.18
C LEU A 40 -1.08 4.33 12.39
N HIS A 41 -0.92 4.89 11.19
CA HIS A 41 0.28 4.65 10.36
C HIS A 41 1.52 5.31 10.97
N GLY A 42 1.34 6.47 11.62
CA GLY A 42 2.38 7.14 12.40
C GLY A 42 2.71 6.38 13.68
N ALA A 43 1.71 6.18 14.54
CA ALA A 43 1.87 5.50 15.82
C ALA A 43 2.49 4.10 15.69
N PHE A 44 2.00 3.29 14.76
CA PHE A 44 2.56 1.95 14.56
C PHE A 44 3.95 1.98 13.91
N LYS A 45 4.40 3.09 13.29
CA LYS A 45 5.82 3.25 12.89
C LYS A 45 6.68 3.74 14.05
N GLU A 46 6.19 4.62 14.92
CA GLU A 46 6.90 5.01 16.16
C GLU A 46 7.18 3.78 17.04
N TRP A 47 6.16 2.95 17.29
CA TRP A 47 6.30 1.72 18.07
C TRP A 47 7.16 0.66 17.36
N GLN A 48 7.19 0.67 16.01
CA GLN A 48 8.11 -0.15 15.24
C GLN A 48 9.56 0.32 15.41
N VAL A 49 9.84 1.62 15.39
CA VAL A 49 11.20 2.17 15.62
C VAL A 49 11.67 1.86 17.05
N GLN A 50 10.81 2.07 18.06
CA GLN A 50 11.07 1.62 19.43
C GLN A 50 11.37 0.12 19.51
N ALA A 51 10.65 -0.71 18.76
CA ALA A 51 10.91 -2.14 18.70
C ALA A 51 12.26 -2.46 18.04
N GLU A 52 12.55 -1.85 16.89
CA GLU A 52 13.76 -2.06 16.09
C GLU A 52 15.02 -1.66 16.86
N ASP A 53 15.02 -0.48 17.48
CA ASP A 53 16.20 0.11 18.13
C ASP A 53 16.41 -0.41 19.57
N LEU A 54 15.36 -0.57 20.38
CA LEU A 54 15.49 -0.88 21.81
C LEU A 54 15.49 -2.38 22.13
N THR A 55 14.76 -3.21 21.36
CA THR A 55 14.46 -4.60 21.76
C THR A 55 14.62 -5.66 20.67
N ARG A 56 14.69 -5.24 19.41
CA ARG A 56 14.61 -6.08 18.19
C ARG A 56 13.38 -7.00 18.16
N CYS A 57 12.27 -6.61 18.81
CA CYS A 57 11.08 -7.45 18.93
C CYS A 57 10.25 -7.48 17.63
N ALA A 58 10.40 -8.55 16.83
CA ALA A 58 9.66 -8.71 15.57
C ALA A 58 8.12 -8.74 15.70
N LYS A 59 7.59 -9.06 16.88
CA LYS A 59 6.14 -9.10 17.19
C LYS A 59 5.75 -8.03 18.23
N TYR A 60 6.16 -6.79 17.98
CA TYR A 60 6.00 -5.66 18.89
C TYR A 60 4.56 -5.20 19.14
N LEU A 61 3.58 -5.64 18.34
CA LEU A 61 2.17 -5.31 18.55
C LEU A 61 1.43 -6.46 19.22
N TYR A 62 0.52 -6.10 20.13
CA TYR A 62 -0.60 -6.95 20.52
C TYR A 62 -1.89 -6.40 19.93
N SER A 63 -2.63 -7.19 19.17
CA SER A 63 -3.84 -6.78 18.47
C SER A 63 -5.01 -7.66 18.95
N LEU A 64 -6.04 -7.02 19.50
CA LEU A 64 -7.29 -7.61 19.97
C LEU A 64 -8.46 -7.08 19.12
N SER A 65 -9.40 -7.96 18.77
CA SER A 65 -10.68 -7.62 18.17
C SER A 65 -11.80 -8.10 19.09
N ILE A 66 -12.62 -7.18 19.59
CA ILE A 66 -13.75 -7.43 20.48
C ILE A 66 -15.01 -7.43 19.63
N ASN A 67 -15.64 -8.59 19.51
CA ASN A 67 -16.85 -8.78 18.72
C ASN A 67 -18.04 -9.01 19.67
N PRO A 68 -18.96 -8.06 19.88
CA PRO A 68 -20.21 -8.34 20.58
C PRO A 68 -21.06 -9.37 19.82
N ASP A 69 -22.06 -9.95 20.49
CA ASP A 69 -23.05 -10.78 19.81
C ASP A 69 -24.27 -9.89 19.49
N PRO A 70 -24.59 -9.59 18.22
CA PRO A 70 -25.68 -8.68 17.88
C PRO A 70 -27.05 -9.17 18.37
N LYS A 71 -27.21 -10.46 18.70
CA LYS A 71 -28.43 -10.99 19.31
C LYS A 71 -28.62 -10.57 20.77
N GLN A 72 -27.60 -10.02 21.40
CA GLN A 72 -27.58 -9.61 22.82
C GLN A 72 -27.53 -8.09 23.00
N GLY A 73 -27.67 -7.34 21.90
CA GLY A 73 -27.52 -5.87 21.87
C GLY A 73 -26.08 -5.39 21.67
N PRO A 74 -25.90 -4.08 21.40
CA PRO A 74 -24.58 -3.44 21.41
C PRO A 74 -24.03 -3.35 22.84
N LEU A 75 -22.70 -3.24 22.97
CA LEU A 75 -22.05 -2.87 24.24
C LEU A 75 -21.95 -1.35 24.31
N THR A 76 -22.05 -0.78 25.51
CA THR A 76 -21.80 0.66 25.70
C THR A 76 -20.31 0.98 25.60
N LEU A 77 -19.96 2.24 25.31
CA LEU A 77 -18.57 2.70 25.28
C LEU A 77 -17.85 2.42 26.61
N ASP A 78 -18.54 2.60 27.74
CA ASP A 78 -17.99 2.32 29.08
C ASP A 78 -17.73 0.82 29.28
N GLN A 79 -18.63 -0.04 28.80
CA GLN A 79 -18.45 -1.50 28.81
C GLN A 79 -17.22 -1.94 27.99
N TYR A 80 -16.98 -1.33 26.82
CA TYR A 80 -15.74 -1.56 26.09
C TYR A 80 -14.52 -1.07 26.87
N MET A 81 -14.55 0.14 27.42
CA MET A 81 -13.39 0.72 28.13
C MET A 81 -13.05 -0.06 29.40
N ASP A 82 -14.04 -0.56 30.14
CA ASP A 82 -13.86 -1.47 31.28
C ASP A 82 -13.24 -2.81 30.85
N TYR A 83 -13.82 -3.49 29.85
CA TYR A 83 -13.25 -4.74 29.31
C TYR A 83 -11.80 -4.57 28.85
N ILE A 84 -11.49 -3.43 28.22
CA ILE A 84 -10.14 -3.06 27.77
C ILE A 84 -9.22 -2.83 28.97
N ALA A 85 -9.64 -2.11 30.01
CA ALA A 85 -8.83 -1.86 31.21
C ALA A 85 -8.50 -3.17 31.96
N ARG A 86 -9.49 -4.04 32.19
CA ARG A 86 -9.27 -5.37 32.78
C ARG A 86 -8.36 -6.25 31.92
N THR A 87 -8.41 -6.09 30.59
CA THR A 87 -7.51 -6.77 29.66
C THR A 87 -6.08 -6.24 29.75
N GLU A 88 -5.87 -4.92 29.92
CA GLU A 88 -4.54 -4.34 30.15
C GLU A 88 -3.88 -4.89 31.40
N GLU A 89 -4.62 -4.90 32.52
CA GLU A 89 -4.14 -5.41 33.80
C GLU A 89 -3.78 -6.90 33.72
N ALA A 90 -4.70 -7.74 33.22
CA ALA A 90 -4.50 -9.19 33.14
C ALA A 90 -3.32 -9.59 32.22
N LEU A 91 -3.02 -8.78 31.21
CA LEU A 91 -1.91 -8.99 30.27
C LEU A 91 -0.59 -8.35 30.71
N GLY A 92 -0.61 -7.38 31.64
CA GLY A 92 0.56 -6.56 31.98
C GLY A 92 0.86 -5.47 30.94
N LEU A 93 -0.17 -4.97 30.25
CA LEU A 93 -0.10 -3.90 29.25
C LEU A 93 -0.59 -2.54 29.79
N THR A 94 -0.84 -2.43 31.10
CA THR A 94 -1.19 -1.18 31.79
C THR A 94 -0.16 -0.09 31.45
N ASN A 95 -0.65 1.11 31.14
CA ASN A 95 0.12 2.29 30.72
C ASN A 95 0.94 2.16 29.41
N GLN A 96 0.97 0.99 28.74
CA GLN A 96 1.63 0.86 27.43
C GLN A 96 0.95 1.73 26.36
N PRO A 97 1.65 2.12 25.28
CA PRO A 97 0.99 2.77 24.14
C PRO A 97 -0.18 1.94 23.57
N ARG A 98 -1.30 2.59 23.28
CA ARG A 98 -2.58 1.97 22.87
C ARG A 98 -3.27 2.77 21.77
N ALA A 99 -3.85 2.08 20.80
CA ALA A 99 -4.84 2.60 19.87
C ALA A 99 -6.16 1.84 20.03
N ILE A 100 -7.30 2.54 19.96
CA ILE A 100 -8.66 1.97 19.95
C ILE A 100 -9.37 2.47 18.70
N VAL A 101 -9.86 1.54 17.88
CA VAL A 101 -10.63 1.80 16.65
C VAL A 101 -11.97 1.10 16.72
N PHE A 102 -13.07 1.83 16.57
CA PHE A 102 -14.40 1.26 16.44
C PHE A 102 -14.80 1.17 14.98
N HIS A 103 -15.30 0.00 14.58
CA HIS A 103 -15.75 -0.27 13.22
C HIS A 103 -17.23 -0.67 13.26
N GLU A 104 -18.03 -0.17 12.32
CA GLU A 104 -19.36 -0.71 12.05
C GLU A 104 -19.36 -1.52 10.74
N LYS A 105 -20.06 -2.66 10.73
CA LYS A 105 -20.22 -3.50 9.53
C LYS A 105 -21.53 -4.28 9.54
N TYR A 106 -22.42 -4.02 8.59
CA TYR A 106 -23.77 -4.57 8.48
C TYR A 106 -24.58 -4.37 9.78
N GLY A 107 -24.50 -3.17 10.36
CA GLY A 107 -25.12 -2.86 11.66
C GLY A 107 -24.51 -3.61 12.86
N ARG A 108 -23.28 -4.13 12.70
CA ARG A 108 -22.53 -4.78 13.79
C ARG A 108 -21.29 -3.96 14.11
N GLU A 109 -21.36 -3.29 15.25
CA GLU A 109 -20.20 -2.65 15.86
C GLU A 109 -19.19 -3.71 16.32
N HIS A 110 -17.90 -3.45 16.11
CA HIS A 110 -16.80 -4.22 16.68
C HIS A 110 -15.59 -3.33 16.95
N CYS A 111 -14.87 -3.60 18.04
CA CYS A 111 -13.78 -2.75 18.52
C CYS A 111 -12.43 -3.44 18.30
N HIS A 112 -11.49 -2.77 17.65
CA HIS A 112 -10.10 -3.20 17.54
C HIS A 112 -9.21 -2.39 18.49
N VAL A 113 -8.40 -3.09 19.27
CA VAL A 113 -7.48 -2.51 20.23
C VAL A 113 -6.07 -3.00 19.95
N VAL A 114 -5.13 -2.08 19.76
CA VAL A 114 -3.75 -2.39 19.43
C VAL A 114 -2.82 -1.74 20.45
N TRP A 115 -2.00 -2.55 21.10
CA TRP A 115 -0.97 -2.10 22.03
C TRP A 115 0.42 -2.22 21.45
N SER A 116 1.29 -1.27 21.78
CA SER A 116 2.72 -1.55 21.80
C SER A 116 3.03 -2.51 22.95
N ARG A 117 3.92 -3.47 22.69
CA ARG A 117 4.52 -4.31 23.73
C ARG A 117 5.89 -3.79 24.18
N ILE A 118 6.33 -2.64 23.66
CA ILE A 118 7.67 -2.12 23.93
C ILE A 118 7.61 -1.16 25.11
N ASP A 119 8.08 -1.64 26.25
CA ASP A 119 8.42 -0.78 27.38
C ASP A 119 9.67 0.02 27.02
N ALA A 120 9.44 1.24 26.53
CA ALA A 120 10.48 2.19 26.15
C ALA A 120 11.23 2.80 27.35
N VAL A 121 10.74 2.63 28.58
CA VAL A 121 11.40 3.11 29.81
C VAL A 121 12.44 2.09 30.28
N HIS A 122 12.08 0.80 30.28
CA HIS A 122 12.95 -0.28 30.73
C HIS A 122 13.72 -0.98 29.58
N GLY A 123 13.49 -0.59 28.33
CA GLY A 123 14.14 -1.15 27.14
C GLY A 123 13.78 -2.62 26.90
N LYS A 124 12.51 -3.01 27.15
CA LYS A 124 12.09 -4.43 27.18
C LYS A 124 10.78 -4.66 26.44
N ALA A 125 10.63 -5.85 25.85
CA ALA A 125 9.38 -6.29 25.26
C ALA A 125 8.54 -7.07 26.29
N VAL A 126 7.29 -6.65 26.52
CA VAL A 126 6.36 -7.30 27.45
C VAL A 126 6.07 -8.74 27.00
N HIS A 127 6.35 -9.70 27.88
CA HIS A 127 6.20 -11.13 27.58
C HIS A 127 4.80 -11.63 27.93
N LEU A 128 3.95 -11.77 26.91
CA LEU A 128 2.55 -12.14 27.02
C LEU A 128 2.36 -13.65 27.14
N ALA A 129 2.82 -14.23 28.25
CA ALA A 129 2.59 -15.63 28.60
C ALA A 129 1.11 -15.88 28.97
N PHE A 130 0.57 -17.02 28.50
CA PHE A 130 -0.80 -17.49 28.75
C PHE A 130 -1.88 -16.44 28.42
N ASP A 131 -1.65 -15.64 27.38
CA ASP A 131 -2.50 -14.51 26.98
C ASP A 131 -3.93 -14.93 26.63
N HIS A 132 -4.09 -16.04 25.90
CA HIS A 132 -5.40 -16.63 25.63
C HIS A 132 -6.16 -16.99 26.92
N GLU A 133 -5.52 -17.66 27.89
CA GLU A 133 -6.17 -18.03 29.16
C GLU A 133 -6.55 -16.81 30.01
N LYS A 134 -5.70 -15.77 30.01
CA LYS A 134 -5.99 -14.48 30.65
C LYS A 134 -7.21 -13.81 30.01
N LEU A 135 -7.28 -13.74 28.68
CA LEU A 135 -8.45 -13.21 27.96
C LEU A 135 -9.73 -14.04 28.22
N MET A 136 -9.64 -15.37 28.21
CA MET A 136 -10.78 -16.23 28.57
C MET A 136 -11.27 -15.97 30.00
N ARG A 137 -10.35 -15.70 30.95
CA ARG A 137 -10.67 -15.36 32.34
C ARG A 137 -11.37 -14.00 32.45
N VAL A 138 -10.82 -12.95 31.83
CA VAL A 138 -11.44 -11.61 31.80
C VAL A 138 -12.84 -11.67 31.17
N THR A 139 -12.98 -12.38 30.05
CA THR A 139 -14.28 -12.55 29.37
C THR A 139 -15.30 -13.28 30.25
N ARG A 140 -14.90 -14.33 30.99
CA ARG A 140 -15.78 -15.09 31.92
C ARG A 140 -16.12 -14.35 33.22
N ALA A 141 -15.41 -13.26 33.53
CA ALA A 141 -15.79 -12.33 34.60
C ALA A 141 -16.79 -11.30 34.04
N PHE A 142 -16.34 -10.51 33.06
CA PHE A 142 -17.12 -9.46 32.40
C PHE A 142 -18.48 -9.94 31.87
N ALA A 143 -18.53 -11.08 31.19
CA ALA A 143 -19.79 -11.63 30.68
C ALA A 143 -20.77 -12.02 31.79
N ARG A 144 -20.29 -12.44 32.95
CA ARG A 144 -21.12 -12.79 34.11
C ARG A 144 -21.69 -11.53 34.78
N GLU A 145 -20.87 -10.50 34.89
CA GLU A 145 -21.23 -9.22 35.51
C GLU A 145 -22.23 -8.42 34.66
N HIS A 146 -22.12 -8.50 33.33
CA HIS A 146 -23.04 -7.85 32.39
C HIS A 146 -24.13 -8.77 31.81
N GLY A 147 -24.34 -9.97 32.37
CA GLY A 147 -25.41 -10.89 31.95
C GLY A 147 -25.30 -11.46 30.52
N LEU A 148 -24.12 -11.38 29.90
CA LEU A 148 -23.87 -11.79 28.52
C LEU A 148 -23.70 -13.32 28.41
N ARG A 149 -24.43 -13.93 27.48
CA ARG A 149 -24.27 -15.35 27.14
C ARG A 149 -23.01 -15.56 26.30
N LEU A 150 -22.15 -16.46 26.75
CA LEU A 150 -20.95 -16.88 26.01
C LEU A 150 -21.31 -17.95 24.94
N PRO A 151 -20.55 -18.05 23.83
CA PRO A 151 -20.74 -19.11 22.83
C PRO A 151 -20.33 -20.49 23.36
N PRO A 152 -20.85 -21.60 22.78
CA PRO A 152 -20.54 -22.96 23.23
C PRO A 152 -19.05 -23.33 23.29
N GLY A 153 -18.19 -22.66 22.50
CA GLY A 153 -16.73 -22.85 22.57
C GLY A 153 -16.05 -22.36 23.85
N TYR A 154 -16.77 -21.67 24.75
CA TYR A 154 -16.31 -21.39 26.12
C TYR A 154 -16.56 -22.56 27.08
N GLU A 155 -17.34 -23.55 26.66
CA GLU A 155 -17.62 -24.81 27.36
C GLU A 155 -16.88 -25.95 26.65
N LYS A 156 -16.71 -27.10 27.31
CA LYS A 156 -16.08 -28.29 26.68
C LYS A 156 -17.13 -29.09 25.88
N SER A 157 -17.75 -28.48 24.87
CA SER A 157 -18.65 -29.18 23.96
C SER A 157 -17.88 -30.15 23.04
N PRO A 158 -18.38 -31.38 22.80
CA PRO A 158 -17.81 -32.32 21.83
C PRO A 158 -18.25 -32.05 20.38
N GLU A 159 -19.10 -31.04 20.15
CA GLU A 159 -19.60 -30.70 18.81
C GLU A 159 -18.50 -30.17 17.87
N LYS A 160 -18.72 -30.28 16.55
CA LYS A 160 -17.81 -29.74 15.53
C LYS A 160 -17.55 -28.25 15.80
N GLY A 161 -16.27 -27.90 16.01
CA GLY A 161 -15.85 -26.50 16.13
C GLY A 161 -16.17 -25.67 14.88
N GLN A 162 -16.17 -24.34 15.05
CA GLN A 162 -16.41 -23.40 13.95
C GLN A 162 -15.43 -23.63 12.78
N GLU A 163 -15.87 -23.33 11.56
CA GLU A 163 -15.04 -23.39 10.35
C GLU A 163 -13.73 -22.61 10.52
N SER A 164 -12.66 -23.12 9.92
CA SER A 164 -11.37 -22.44 9.92
C SER A 164 -11.46 -21.08 9.21
N LEU A 165 -10.73 -20.09 9.72
CA LEU A 165 -10.53 -18.82 9.01
C LEU A 165 -9.98 -19.03 7.58
N TYR A 166 -9.21 -20.09 7.36
CA TYR A 166 -8.73 -20.49 6.03
C TYR A 166 -9.87 -20.96 5.11
N ASP A 167 -10.79 -21.79 5.63
CA ASP A 167 -11.93 -22.31 4.86
C ASP A 167 -12.90 -21.17 4.51
N ARG A 168 -13.12 -20.24 5.45
CA ARG A 168 -13.93 -19.02 5.25
C ARG A 168 -13.32 -18.01 4.28
N GLU A 169 -12.00 -17.80 4.31
CA GLU A 169 -11.34 -16.94 3.33
C GLU A 169 -11.34 -17.58 1.93
N LYS A 170 -11.17 -18.91 1.82
CA LYS A 170 -11.44 -19.63 0.58
C LYS A 170 -12.87 -19.39 0.10
N GLN A 171 -13.87 -19.54 0.98
CA GLN A 171 -15.28 -19.27 0.66
C GLN A 171 -15.52 -17.82 0.23
N ARG A 172 -14.90 -16.81 0.85
CA ARG A 172 -15.01 -15.40 0.40
C ARG A 172 -14.42 -15.20 -1.00
N GLN A 173 -13.39 -15.93 -1.38
CA GLN A 173 -12.71 -15.79 -2.68
C GLN A 173 -13.37 -16.60 -3.81
N THR A 174 -13.86 -17.81 -3.55
CA THR A 174 -14.52 -18.69 -4.54
C THR A 174 -16.04 -18.52 -4.56
N GLY A 175 -16.63 -18.17 -3.43
CA GLY A 175 -18.06 -18.25 -3.15
C GLY A 175 -18.56 -19.68 -2.92
N LEU A 176 -17.68 -20.62 -2.54
CA LEU A 176 -18.00 -22.03 -2.28
C LEU A 176 -17.52 -22.45 -0.89
N THR A 177 -18.36 -23.14 -0.14
CA THR A 177 -17.96 -23.80 1.10
C THR A 177 -17.14 -25.06 0.80
N LYS A 178 -16.42 -25.54 1.82
CA LYS A 178 -15.81 -26.87 1.80
C LYS A 178 -16.86 -27.99 1.64
N GLU A 179 -18.07 -27.79 2.15
CA GLU A 179 -19.17 -28.77 2.05
C GLU A 179 -19.75 -28.84 0.63
N ASP A 180 -19.74 -27.73 -0.13
CA ASP A 180 -20.06 -27.71 -1.56
C ASP A 180 -19.02 -28.48 -2.37
N HIS A 181 -17.74 -28.27 -2.07
CA HIS A 181 -16.65 -29.05 -2.69
C HIS A 181 -16.79 -30.56 -2.38
N MET A 182 -17.12 -30.92 -1.13
CA MET A 182 -17.35 -32.31 -0.74
C MET A 182 -18.56 -32.91 -1.46
N ARG A 183 -19.68 -32.19 -1.51
CA ARG A 183 -20.92 -32.63 -2.16
C ARG A 183 -20.74 -32.86 -3.67
N ALA A 184 -20.04 -31.96 -4.36
CA ALA A 184 -19.76 -32.08 -5.79
C ALA A 184 -18.87 -33.30 -6.13
N VAL A 185 -17.78 -33.50 -5.37
CA VAL A 185 -16.84 -34.62 -5.60
C VAL A 185 -17.46 -35.96 -5.19
N THR A 186 -18.21 -36.01 -4.08
CA THR A 186 -18.92 -37.23 -3.65
C THR A 186 -20.01 -37.62 -4.64
N ARG A 187 -20.74 -36.65 -5.21
CA ARG A 187 -21.70 -36.90 -6.29
C ARG A 187 -21.00 -37.45 -7.55
N ALA A 188 -19.89 -36.87 -7.97
CA ALA A 188 -19.11 -37.37 -9.11
C ALA A 188 -18.65 -38.83 -8.89
N TRP A 189 -18.20 -39.16 -7.67
CA TRP A 189 -17.81 -40.52 -7.28
C TRP A 189 -18.98 -41.51 -7.33
N GLN A 190 -20.12 -41.16 -6.75
CA GLN A 190 -21.34 -41.99 -6.73
C GLN A 190 -21.97 -42.22 -8.11
N GLN A 191 -21.64 -41.40 -9.12
CA GLN A 191 -22.17 -41.48 -10.47
C GLN A 191 -21.22 -42.16 -11.48
N SER A 192 -20.12 -42.77 -11.02
CA SER A 192 -19.02 -43.20 -11.89
C SER A 192 -18.50 -44.62 -11.62
N ASP A 193 -18.89 -45.58 -12.47
CA ASP A 193 -18.47 -46.98 -12.36
C ASP A 193 -17.00 -47.25 -12.82
N THR A 194 -16.39 -46.30 -13.54
CA THR A 194 -15.02 -46.42 -14.08
C THR A 194 -14.20 -45.15 -13.81
N ALA A 195 -12.86 -45.28 -13.78
CA ALA A 195 -12.00 -44.13 -13.51
C ALA A 195 -12.09 -43.07 -14.63
N ALA A 196 -12.22 -43.50 -15.90
CA ALA A 196 -12.53 -42.60 -17.01
C ALA A 196 -13.86 -41.84 -16.85
N ALA A 197 -14.92 -42.50 -16.38
CA ALA A 197 -16.19 -41.83 -16.07
C ALA A 197 -16.02 -40.83 -14.92
N PHE A 198 -15.27 -41.19 -13.87
CA PHE A 198 -15.04 -40.34 -12.71
C PHE A 198 -14.23 -39.08 -13.05
N VAL A 199 -13.18 -39.20 -13.87
CA VAL A 199 -12.41 -38.03 -14.34
C VAL A 199 -13.28 -37.10 -15.21
N ARG A 200 -14.16 -37.64 -16.05
CA ARG A 200 -15.12 -36.81 -16.81
C ARG A 200 -16.14 -36.13 -15.88
N ALA A 201 -16.73 -36.86 -14.93
CA ALA A 201 -17.66 -36.30 -13.96
C ALA A 201 -17.02 -35.19 -13.10
N LEU A 202 -15.74 -35.34 -12.73
CA LEU A 202 -14.97 -34.28 -12.06
C LEU A 202 -14.79 -33.04 -12.95
N SER A 203 -14.48 -33.23 -14.24
CA SER A 203 -14.36 -32.16 -15.24
C SER A 203 -15.70 -31.43 -15.47
N GLU A 204 -16.81 -32.18 -15.55
CA GLU A 204 -18.18 -31.68 -15.57
C GLU A 204 -18.54 -30.89 -14.30
N GLN A 205 -18.01 -31.28 -13.13
CA GLN A 205 -18.12 -30.56 -11.86
C GLN A 205 -17.07 -29.44 -11.66
N GLY A 206 -16.26 -29.12 -12.68
CA GLY A 206 -15.31 -28.00 -12.65
C GLY A 206 -13.96 -28.26 -11.97
N TYR A 207 -13.55 -29.52 -11.85
CA TYR A 207 -12.24 -29.94 -11.29
C TYR A 207 -11.34 -30.57 -12.34
N LEU A 208 -10.05 -30.23 -12.30
CA LEU A 208 -8.99 -30.90 -13.04
C LEU A 208 -8.20 -31.82 -12.10
N LEU A 209 -7.94 -33.05 -12.53
CA LEU A 209 -7.10 -34.01 -11.81
C LEU A 209 -5.62 -33.73 -12.13
N ALA A 210 -4.78 -33.62 -11.11
CA ALA A 210 -3.37 -33.25 -11.19
C ALA A 210 -2.48 -34.01 -10.20
N THR A 211 -1.17 -34.01 -10.45
CA THR A 211 -0.14 -34.68 -9.63
C THR A 211 0.80 -33.69 -8.93
N GLY A 212 1.47 -34.13 -7.86
CA GLY A 212 2.40 -33.31 -7.08
C GLY A 212 2.80 -34.00 -5.76
N ASN A 213 2.92 -33.25 -4.66
CA ASN A 213 3.23 -33.77 -3.31
C ASN A 213 2.23 -34.84 -2.79
N ARG A 214 1.14 -35.09 -3.52
CA ARG A 214 0.26 -36.27 -3.39
C ARG A 214 -0.04 -36.75 -4.82
N PRO A 215 -0.13 -38.07 -5.07
CA PRO A 215 -0.28 -38.61 -6.43
C PRO A 215 -1.59 -38.22 -7.13
N TYR A 216 -2.62 -37.85 -6.35
CA TYR A 216 -3.90 -37.36 -6.86
C TYR A 216 -4.36 -36.14 -6.06
N VAL A 217 -4.43 -34.99 -6.74
CA VAL A 217 -4.89 -33.69 -6.25
C VAL A 217 -5.94 -33.17 -7.22
N LEU A 218 -6.97 -32.49 -6.70
CA LEU A 218 -7.90 -31.72 -7.54
C LEU A 218 -7.50 -30.25 -7.54
N VAL A 219 -7.49 -29.65 -8.72
CA VAL A 219 -7.43 -28.20 -8.93
C VAL A 219 -8.82 -27.74 -9.36
N ASP A 220 -9.43 -26.83 -8.62
CA ASP A 220 -10.73 -26.24 -8.98
C ASP A 220 -10.60 -25.12 -10.02
N LEU A 221 -11.71 -24.76 -10.66
CA LEU A 221 -11.80 -23.69 -11.68
C LEU A 221 -11.28 -22.31 -11.21
N TYR A 222 -11.12 -22.09 -9.91
CA TYR A 222 -10.61 -20.84 -9.35
C TYR A 222 -9.11 -20.91 -9.01
N GLY A 223 -8.45 -22.06 -9.18
CA GLY A 223 -7.06 -22.34 -8.86
C GLY A 223 -6.85 -22.93 -7.46
N GLY A 224 -7.91 -23.27 -6.75
CA GLY A 224 -7.84 -23.88 -5.42
C GLY A 224 -7.43 -25.35 -5.49
N THR A 225 -6.37 -25.70 -4.76
CA THR A 225 -5.93 -27.09 -4.59
C THR A 225 -6.66 -27.78 -3.45
N HIS A 226 -7.06 -29.03 -3.68
CA HIS A 226 -7.75 -29.88 -2.71
C HIS A 226 -7.26 -31.33 -2.78
N ALA A 227 -7.08 -31.97 -1.62
CA ALA A 227 -6.70 -33.39 -1.57
C ALA A 227 -7.95 -34.26 -1.83
N LEU A 228 -7.98 -34.97 -2.95
CA LEU A 228 -9.13 -35.75 -3.44
C LEU A 228 -9.76 -36.66 -2.36
N ALA A 229 -8.94 -37.46 -1.66
CA ALA A 229 -9.38 -38.34 -0.57
C ALA A 229 -9.78 -37.62 0.74
N ARG A 230 -9.95 -36.29 0.73
CA ARG A 230 -10.58 -35.49 1.81
C ARG A 230 -11.85 -34.78 1.35
N LEU A 231 -12.28 -34.96 0.09
CA LEU A 231 -13.52 -34.41 -0.45
C LEU A 231 -14.62 -35.46 -0.65
N ILE A 232 -14.28 -36.75 -0.75
CA ILE A 232 -15.27 -37.83 -0.79
C ILE A 232 -15.76 -38.09 0.65
N ASP A 233 -17.03 -37.81 0.93
CA ASP A 233 -17.65 -37.98 2.26
C ASP A 233 -18.24 -39.39 2.45
N ASP A 234 -17.45 -40.41 2.08
CA ASP A 234 -17.78 -41.82 2.28
C ASP A 234 -16.69 -42.49 3.13
N LYS A 235 -17.11 -43.04 4.27
CA LYS A 235 -16.25 -43.72 5.25
C LYS A 235 -15.70 -45.06 4.73
N ALA A 236 -16.29 -45.63 3.68
CA ALA A 236 -15.78 -46.85 3.04
C ALA A 236 -14.54 -46.58 2.16
N VAL A 237 -14.41 -45.39 1.59
CA VAL A 237 -13.42 -45.07 0.56
C VAL A 237 -12.05 -44.73 1.19
N LYS A 238 -11.16 -45.72 1.26
CA LYS A 238 -9.78 -45.53 1.75
C LYS A 238 -8.89 -44.95 0.66
N THR A 239 -7.92 -44.13 1.07
CA THR A 239 -6.95 -43.48 0.15
C THR A 239 -6.12 -44.49 -0.67
N ALA A 240 -5.92 -45.72 -0.17
CA ALA A 240 -5.21 -46.78 -0.88
C ALA A 240 -6.04 -47.37 -2.03
N ASP A 241 -7.34 -47.55 -1.83
CA ASP A 241 -8.22 -48.19 -2.81
C ASP A 241 -8.62 -47.19 -3.91
N LEU A 242 -8.78 -45.90 -3.56
CA LEU A 242 -8.90 -44.82 -4.53
C LEU A 242 -7.68 -44.72 -5.48
N ARG A 243 -6.46 -44.97 -4.97
CA ARG A 243 -5.27 -45.04 -5.81
C ARG A 243 -5.35 -46.22 -6.78
N LYS A 244 -5.60 -47.44 -6.29
CA LYS A 244 -5.76 -48.65 -7.14
C LYS A 244 -6.86 -48.55 -8.20
N PHE A 245 -7.85 -47.68 -7.99
CA PHE A 245 -8.90 -47.39 -8.97
C PHE A 245 -8.40 -46.48 -10.08
N LEU A 246 -7.75 -45.36 -9.73
CA LEU A 246 -7.24 -44.38 -10.70
C LEU A 246 -6.00 -44.85 -11.47
N ASP A 247 -5.08 -45.55 -10.80
CA ASP A 247 -3.74 -45.93 -11.30
C ASP A 247 -3.77 -46.84 -12.54
N LYS A 248 -4.91 -47.49 -12.82
CA LYS A 248 -5.14 -48.32 -14.01
C LYS A 248 -5.29 -47.52 -15.30
N ASP A 249 -6.01 -46.39 -15.22
CA ASP A 249 -6.42 -45.59 -16.37
C ASP A 249 -5.64 -44.24 -16.42
N PHE A 250 -5.21 -43.75 -15.25
CA PHE A 250 -4.55 -42.46 -15.03
C PHE A 250 -3.39 -42.61 -14.02
N PRO A 251 -2.25 -43.21 -14.41
CA PRO A 251 -1.07 -43.28 -13.55
C PRO A 251 -0.58 -41.87 -13.18
N PRO A 252 0.01 -41.65 -11.98
CA PRO A 252 0.40 -40.31 -11.51
C PRO A 252 1.42 -39.56 -12.37
N GLU A 253 2.10 -40.26 -13.29
CA GLU A 253 3.09 -39.71 -14.23
C GLU A 253 2.47 -39.15 -15.53
N SER A 254 1.23 -39.53 -15.88
CA SER A 254 0.53 -39.00 -17.08
C SER A 254 -0.38 -37.81 -16.78
N LEU A 255 -0.48 -37.40 -15.51
CA LEU A 255 -1.26 -36.26 -15.05
C LEU A 255 -0.43 -34.96 -15.12
N PRO A 256 -1.05 -33.80 -15.41
CA PRO A 256 -0.37 -32.51 -15.33
C PRO A 256 0.05 -32.23 -13.89
N SER A 257 1.18 -31.52 -13.71
CA SER A 257 1.55 -31.01 -12.38
C SER A 257 0.51 -30.00 -11.88
N VAL A 258 0.44 -29.81 -10.57
CA VAL A 258 -0.44 -28.80 -9.94
C VAL A 258 -0.27 -27.41 -10.56
N ASP A 259 0.96 -26.99 -10.86
CA ASP A 259 1.25 -25.65 -11.37
C ASP A 259 0.82 -25.49 -12.85
N GLU A 260 1.01 -26.52 -13.67
CA GLU A 260 0.50 -26.56 -15.06
C GLU A 260 -1.04 -26.60 -15.09
N ALA A 261 -1.64 -27.40 -14.21
CA ALA A 261 -3.09 -27.49 -14.05
C ALA A 261 -3.71 -26.14 -13.65
N ILE A 262 -3.08 -25.41 -12.72
CA ILE A 262 -3.46 -24.04 -12.36
C ILE A 262 -3.32 -23.11 -13.57
N ALA A 263 -2.19 -23.14 -14.30
CA ALA A 263 -1.96 -22.27 -15.45
C ALA A 263 -2.97 -22.48 -16.60
N LEU A 264 -3.37 -23.73 -16.87
CA LEU A 264 -4.41 -24.07 -17.85
C LEU A 264 -5.77 -23.49 -17.43
N VAL A 265 -6.16 -23.70 -16.17
CA VAL A 265 -7.40 -23.16 -15.59
C VAL A 265 -7.42 -21.63 -15.61
N GLU A 266 -6.31 -20.98 -15.23
CA GLU A 266 -6.17 -19.52 -15.28
C GLU A 266 -6.29 -18.97 -16.71
N GLY A 267 -5.71 -19.65 -17.70
CA GLY A 267 -5.80 -19.28 -19.12
C GLY A 267 -7.24 -19.24 -19.63
N HIS A 268 -8.01 -20.31 -19.38
CA HIS A 268 -9.43 -20.36 -19.74
C HIS A 268 -10.28 -19.35 -18.95
N ARG A 269 -10.01 -19.16 -17.65
CA ARG A 269 -10.69 -18.16 -16.81
C ARG A 269 -10.44 -16.73 -17.31
N ALA A 270 -9.21 -16.43 -17.75
CA ALA A 270 -8.80 -15.11 -18.22
C ALA A 270 -9.32 -14.73 -19.62
N ALA A 271 -9.94 -15.65 -20.35
CA ALA A 271 -10.78 -15.34 -21.51
C ALA A 271 -12.15 -14.80 -21.04
N ILE A 272 -12.82 -15.53 -20.15
CA ILE A 272 -14.18 -15.22 -19.67
C ILE A 272 -14.20 -13.96 -18.79
N GLU A 273 -13.27 -13.82 -17.83
CA GLU A 273 -13.19 -12.65 -16.93
C GLU A 273 -12.86 -11.33 -17.65
N ARG A 274 -12.39 -11.41 -18.92
CA ARG A 274 -12.17 -10.24 -19.80
C ARG A 274 -13.42 -9.81 -20.55
N GLU A 275 -14.26 -10.73 -21.00
CA GLU A 275 -15.53 -10.39 -21.69
C GLU A 275 -16.62 -9.98 -20.68
N ALA A 276 -16.61 -10.54 -19.47
CA ALA A 276 -17.60 -10.23 -18.44
C ALA A 276 -17.27 -8.95 -17.64
N GLY A 277 -18.09 -7.91 -17.81
CA GLY A 277 -18.27 -6.83 -16.84
C GLY A 277 -17.08 -5.86 -16.66
N GLN A 278 -16.35 -5.50 -17.73
CA GLN A 278 -15.35 -4.43 -17.64
C GLN A 278 -15.99 -3.09 -17.24
N ASP A 279 -17.14 -2.74 -17.82
CA ASP A 279 -17.83 -1.48 -17.55
C ASP A 279 -18.34 -1.41 -16.11
N GLN A 280 -18.89 -2.51 -15.57
CA GLN A 280 -19.30 -2.61 -14.18
C GLN A 280 -18.12 -2.39 -13.21
N LYS A 281 -16.95 -2.97 -13.51
CA LYS A 281 -15.71 -2.75 -12.74
C LYS A 281 -15.26 -1.29 -12.84
N ALA A 282 -15.33 -0.68 -14.02
CA ALA A 282 -14.97 0.72 -14.23
C ALA A 282 -15.89 1.69 -13.46
N THR A 283 -17.20 1.52 -13.56
CA THR A 283 -18.21 2.34 -12.84
C THR A 283 -18.07 2.20 -11.33
N ALA A 284 -17.89 0.98 -10.80
CA ALA A 284 -17.69 0.77 -9.37
C ALA A 284 -16.40 1.41 -8.86
N VAL A 285 -15.29 1.30 -9.60
CA VAL A 285 -14.01 1.94 -9.24
C VAL A 285 -14.10 3.47 -9.38
N ALA A 286 -14.88 4.00 -10.32
CA ALA A 286 -15.13 5.44 -10.43
C ALA A 286 -15.92 5.98 -9.21
N SER A 287 -16.97 5.25 -8.79
CA SER A 287 -17.75 5.59 -7.58
C SER A 287 -16.89 5.57 -6.31
N LEU A 288 -16.07 4.53 -6.10
CA LEU A 288 -15.13 4.47 -4.97
C LEU A 288 -14.08 5.59 -5.03
N ARG A 289 -13.61 5.97 -6.22
CA ARG A 289 -12.71 7.14 -6.36
C ARG A 289 -13.40 8.46 -6.01
N GLN A 290 -14.71 8.58 -6.17
CA GLN A 290 -15.46 9.79 -5.80
C GLN A 290 -15.54 9.96 -4.27
N SER A 291 -15.67 8.87 -3.49
CA SER A 291 -15.58 8.98 -2.02
C SER A 291 -14.14 9.21 -1.53
N GLN A 292 -13.15 8.61 -2.19
CA GLN A 292 -11.72 8.87 -1.94
C GLN A 292 -11.35 10.34 -2.21
N GLN A 293 -11.91 10.96 -3.26
CA GLN A 293 -11.70 12.37 -3.59
C GLN A 293 -12.07 13.33 -2.45
N ALA A 294 -13.12 13.05 -1.67
CA ALA A 294 -13.51 13.89 -0.54
C ALA A 294 -12.43 13.89 0.58
N ARG A 295 -11.97 12.70 1.00
CA ARG A 295 -10.88 12.54 1.98
C ARG A 295 -9.57 13.17 1.47
N ARG A 296 -9.27 13.01 0.18
CA ARG A 296 -8.08 13.60 -0.45
C ARG A 296 -8.15 15.13 -0.57
N ALA A 297 -9.33 15.68 -0.86
CA ALA A 297 -9.55 17.13 -0.92
C ALA A 297 -9.38 17.79 0.45
N ALA A 298 -9.86 17.14 1.53
CA ALA A 298 -9.65 17.60 2.90
C ALA A 298 -8.14 17.69 3.25
N LEU A 299 -7.35 16.66 2.93
CA LEU A 299 -5.90 16.67 3.15
C LEU A 299 -5.17 17.74 2.29
N MET A 300 -5.61 17.95 1.04
CA MET A 300 -5.09 19.04 0.19
C MET A 300 -5.43 20.44 0.73
N LEU A 301 -6.57 20.59 1.42
CA LEU A 301 -6.96 21.82 2.10
C LEU A 301 -6.13 22.04 3.39
N GLU A 302 -5.91 21.00 4.19
CA GLU A 302 -4.99 21.02 5.35
C GLU A 302 -3.60 21.48 4.91
N ARG A 303 -3.10 20.91 3.80
CA ARG A 303 -1.81 21.26 3.22
C ARG A 303 -1.72 22.71 2.72
N THR A 304 -2.71 23.21 1.98
CA THR A 304 -2.68 24.61 1.51
C THR A 304 -2.83 25.61 2.65
N ALA A 305 -3.62 25.29 3.68
CA ALA A 305 -3.68 26.07 4.92
C ALA A 305 -2.34 26.07 5.69
N LEU A 306 -1.64 24.93 5.73
CA LEU A 306 -0.29 24.83 6.31
C LEU A 306 0.73 25.66 5.52
N GLU A 307 0.76 25.53 4.19
CA GLU A 307 1.66 26.31 3.33
C GLU A 307 1.41 27.83 3.49
N ALA A 308 0.16 28.27 3.59
CA ALA A 308 -0.19 29.66 3.90
C ALA A 308 0.25 30.09 5.32
N ARG A 309 0.04 29.25 6.34
CA ARG A 309 0.51 29.50 7.72
C ARG A 309 2.03 29.62 7.78
N GLN A 310 2.76 28.77 7.06
CA GLN A 310 4.22 28.83 6.95
C GLN A 310 4.68 30.14 6.28
N GLN A 311 4.01 30.59 5.22
CA GLN A 311 4.30 31.89 4.60
C GLN A 311 4.05 33.06 5.57
N ALA A 312 2.92 33.05 6.27
CA ALA A 312 2.58 34.05 7.28
C ALA A 312 3.59 34.10 8.43
N ASN A 313 4.00 32.93 8.96
CA ASN A 313 5.03 32.82 10.00
C ASN A 313 6.37 33.43 9.54
N ARG A 314 6.82 33.12 8.31
CA ARG A 314 8.05 33.68 7.73
C ARG A 314 7.96 35.19 7.56
N ALA A 315 6.82 35.71 7.08
CA ALA A 315 6.59 37.14 6.94
C ALA A 315 6.61 37.85 8.30
N ALA A 316 5.93 37.30 9.31
CA ALA A 316 5.90 37.82 10.68
C ALA A 316 7.31 37.86 11.31
N LEU A 317 8.08 36.78 11.19
CA LEU A 317 9.47 36.77 11.68
C LEU A 317 10.31 37.82 10.95
N ALA A 318 10.22 37.92 9.61
CA ALA A 318 10.96 38.92 8.84
C ALA A 318 10.59 40.38 9.20
N ILE A 319 9.32 40.65 9.54
CA ILE A 319 8.85 41.95 10.03
C ILE A 319 9.45 42.24 11.42
N GLY A 320 9.32 41.33 12.38
CA GLY A 320 9.90 41.50 13.72
C GLY A 320 11.43 41.67 13.68
N GLN A 321 12.12 40.88 12.85
CA GLN A 321 13.56 40.98 12.65
C GLN A 321 14.01 42.28 11.96
N ARG A 322 13.16 42.94 11.16
CA ARG A 322 13.38 44.33 10.71
C ARG A 322 13.23 45.29 11.89
N GLY A 323 12.07 45.28 12.55
CA GLY A 323 11.76 46.18 13.68
C GLY A 323 12.84 46.20 14.77
N VAL A 324 13.38 45.05 15.18
CA VAL A 324 14.46 44.99 16.18
C VAL A 324 15.79 45.57 15.66
N ARG A 325 16.12 45.40 14.37
CA ARG A 325 17.32 46.02 13.76
C ARG A 325 17.18 47.53 13.66
N ASP A 326 16.00 48.02 13.29
CA ASP A 326 15.72 49.44 13.18
C ASP A 326 15.65 50.11 14.56
N ALA A 327 15.04 49.47 15.57
CA ALA A 327 15.07 49.93 16.96
C ALA A 327 16.52 50.05 17.49
N LEU A 328 17.36 49.04 17.29
CA LEU A 328 18.78 49.07 17.68
C LEU A 328 19.54 50.22 16.97
N ARG A 329 19.26 50.43 15.68
CA ARG A 329 19.81 51.55 14.90
C ARG A 329 19.35 52.91 15.43
N HIS A 330 18.07 53.07 15.78
CA HIS A 330 17.52 54.30 16.35
C HIS A 330 18.13 54.61 17.73
N VAL A 331 18.26 53.62 18.62
CA VAL A 331 18.94 53.80 19.92
C VAL A 331 20.38 54.29 19.74
N TYR A 332 21.13 53.71 18.81
CA TYR A 332 22.50 54.16 18.49
C TYR A 332 22.54 55.58 17.90
N LEU A 333 21.67 55.90 16.94
CA LEU A 333 21.62 57.21 16.30
C LEU A 333 21.22 58.32 17.29
N ASN A 334 20.17 58.11 18.08
CA ASN A 334 19.69 59.08 19.07
C ASN A 334 20.75 59.33 20.16
N LYS A 335 21.49 58.29 20.57
CA LYS A 335 22.63 58.42 21.48
C LYS A 335 23.76 59.25 20.88
N ARG A 336 24.09 59.03 19.60
CA ARG A 336 25.11 59.80 18.87
C ARG A 336 24.70 61.26 18.67
N GLU A 337 23.43 61.52 18.39
CA GLU A 337 22.87 62.86 18.25
C GLU A 337 22.94 63.66 19.55
N ARG A 338 22.46 63.09 20.67
CA ARG A 338 22.57 63.70 22.01
C ARG A 338 24.03 64.02 22.39
N LEU A 339 24.97 63.10 22.08
CA LEU A 339 26.40 63.35 22.27
C LEU A 339 26.93 64.49 21.37
N THR A 340 26.44 64.62 20.14
CA THR A 340 26.82 65.73 19.24
C THR A 340 26.27 67.07 19.73
N VAL A 341 25.03 67.12 20.24
CA VAL A 341 24.43 68.34 20.84
C VAL A 341 25.21 68.75 22.09
N ALA A 342 25.40 67.85 23.05
CA ALA A 342 26.17 68.13 24.27
C ALA A 342 27.62 68.57 24.00
N ARG A 343 28.25 68.06 22.92
CA ARG A 343 29.59 68.48 22.48
C ARG A 343 29.61 69.86 21.80
N ARG A 344 28.50 70.33 21.23
CA ARG A 344 28.34 71.69 20.68
C ARG A 344 28.11 72.70 21.79
N GLU A 345 27.23 72.39 22.74
CA GLU A 345 26.92 73.22 23.91
C GLU A 345 28.16 73.42 24.79
N ASN A 346 28.86 72.32 25.14
CA ASN A 346 30.07 72.36 25.96
C ASN A 346 31.34 72.67 25.15
N ARG A 347 31.24 73.47 24.07
CA ARG A 347 32.39 73.90 23.27
C ARG A 347 32.95 75.21 23.83
N PRO A 348 34.25 75.30 24.17
CA PRO A 348 34.84 76.55 24.64
C PRO A 348 34.79 77.61 23.53
N THR A 349 34.55 78.86 23.94
CA THR A 349 34.51 80.05 23.09
C THR A 349 35.54 81.09 23.59
N GLY A 350 35.78 82.13 22.80
CA GLY A 350 36.71 83.22 23.18
C GLY A 350 38.12 82.75 23.53
N LEU A 351 38.72 83.37 24.55
CA LEU A 351 40.10 83.12 24.99
C LEU A 351 40.37 81.65 25.37
N ALA A 352 39.38 80.94 25.93
CA ALA A 352 39.53 79.53 26.28
C ALA A 352 39.73 78.63 25.04
N ALA A 353 39.12 78.99 23.90
CA ALA A 353 39.36 78.29 22.62
C ALA A 353 40.74 78.62 22.03
N PHE A 354 41.20 79.87 22.18
CA PHE A 354 42.52 80.29 21.71
C PHE A 354 43.66 79.59 22.48
N LEU A 355 43.63 79.69 23.81
CA LEU A 355 44.59 79.01 24.69
C LEU A 355 44.51 77.49 24.54
N GLY A 356 43.31 76.92 24.41
CA GLY A 356 43.10 75.48 24.19
C GLY A 356 43.71 74.92 22.90
N ARG A 357 43.98 75.76 21.88
CA ARG A 357 44.71 75.36 20.66
C ARG A 357 46.21 75.40 20.87
N ILE A 358 46.72 76.50 21.41
CA ILE A 358 48.16 76.71 21.65
C ILE A 358 48.70 75.68 22.66
N THR A 359 47.92 75.33 23.68
CA THR A 359 48.28 74.30 24.67
C THR A 359 47.98 72.86 24.24
N GLY A 360 47.47 72.63 23.02
CA GLY A 360 47.13 71.30 22.51
C GLY A 360 45.91 70.62 23.16
N VAL A 361 45.23 71.26 24.12
CA VAL A 361 44.07 70.68 24.84
C VAL A 361 42.88 70.38 23.89
N GLU A 362 42.65 71.18 22.84
CA GLU A 362 41.62 70.89 21.82
C GLU A 362 41.99 69.63 21.00
N ALA A 363 43.29 69.35 20.79
CA ALA A 363 43.76 68.10 20.16
C ALA A 363 43.59 66.88 21.09
N LEU A 364 43.93 67.02 22.38
CA LEU A 364 43.70 65.96 23.37
C LEU A 364 42.20 65.63 23.49
N ARG A 365 41.33 66.65 23.54
CA ARG A 365 39.87 66.49 23.63
C ARG A 365 39.29 65.81 22.39
N THR A 366 39.75 66.17 21.18
CA THR A 366 39.29 65.52 19.94
C THR A 366 39.78 64.07 19.82
N LEU A 367 40.99 63.74 20.28
CA LEU A 367 41.46 62.35 20.39
C LEU A 367 40.62 61.53 21.39
N LEU A 368 40.26 62.12 22.54
CA LEU A 368 39.40 61.49 23.53
C LEU A 368 37.98 61.27 22.99
N HIS A 369 37.37 62.25 22.30
CA HIS A 369 36.10 62.08 21.60
C HIS A 369 36.18 60.94 20.57
N ARG A 370 37.24 60.89 19.73
CA ARG A 370 37.45 59.81 18.75
C ARG A 370 37.53 58.42 19.42
N ARG A 371 38.23 58.29 20.56
CA ARG A 371 38.27 57.04 21.34
C ARG A 371 36.90 56.64 21.91
N GLN A 372 36.12 57.60 22.42
CA GLN A 372 34.76 57.35 22.90
C GLN A 372 33.84 56.87 21.76
N ASP A 373 33.90 57.53 20.60
CA ASP A 373 33.06 57.22 19.45
C ASP A 373 33.43 55.86 18.85
N ALA A 374 34.72 55.53 18.79
CA ALA A 374 35.19 54.19 18.40
C ALA A 374 34.72 53.10 19.38
N LYS A 375 34.72 53.37 20.70
CA LYS A 375 34.18 52.44 21.71
C LYS A 375 32.67 52.24 21.54
N ALA A 376 31.92 53.31 21.30
CA ALA A 376 30.47 53.26 21.07
C ALA A 376 30.11 52.51 19.77
N LEU A 377 30.85 52.77 18.68
CA LEU A 377 30.70 52.04 17.41
C LEU A 377 31.05 50.56 17.56
N LYS A 378 32.09 50.21 18.32
CA LYS A 378 32.47 48.81 18.61
C LYS A 378 31.39 48.08 19.42
N ALA A 379 30.77 48.75 20.40
CA ALA A 379 29.64 48.19 21.16
C ALA A 379 28.44 47.92 20.25
N TYR A 380 27.97 48.92 19.50
CA TYR A 380 26.88 48.76 18.54
C TYR A 380 27.17 47.70 17.47
N ALA A 381 28.42 47.57 17.01
CA ALA A 381 28.82 46.51 16.07
C ALA A 381 28.73 45.11 16.70
N ALA A 382 29.05 44.96 18.00
CA ALA A 382 28.92 43.72 18.74
C ALA A 382 27.45 43.36 19.02
N GLU A 383 26.64 44.32 19.47
CA GLU A 383 25.18 44.18 19.66
C GLU A 383 24.51 43.74 18.34
N ARG A 384 24.85 44.39 17.22
CA ARG A 384 24.36 44.04 15.89
C ARG A 384 24.83 42.65 15.41
N LEU A 385 26.00 42.18 15.85
CA LEU A 385 26.49 40.83 15.56
C LEU A 385 25.75 39.78 16.40
N GLN A 386 25.54 40.03 17.69
CA GLN A 386 24.71 39.18 18.57
C GLN A 386 23.27 39.07 18.04
N LEU A 387 22.68 40.19 17.63
CA LEU A 387 21.36 40.22 16.99
C LEU A 387 21.34 39.42 15.68
N ARG A 388 22.38 39.50 14.84
CA ARG A 388 22.47 38.65 13.64
C ARG A 388 22.50 37.16 14.01
N VAL A 389 23.29 36.77 15.00
CA VAL A 389 23.39 35.37 15.45
C VAL A 389 22.07 34.85 16.01
N SER A 390 21.33 35.64 16.79
CA SER A 390 20.00 35.24 17.27
C SER A 390 18.97 35.16 16.13
N GLN A 391 19.01 36.07 15.17
CA GLN A 391 18.15 36.05 13.98
C GLN A 391 18.41 34.83 13.08
N THR A 392 19.67 34.45 12.87
CA THR A 392 20.05 33.22 12.15
C THR A 392 19.59 31.96 12.90
N ARG A 393 19.76 31.89 14.23
CA ARG A 393 19.27 30.76 15.04
C ARG A 393 17.75 30.62 14.98
N ALA A 394 17.02 31.73 15.05
CA ALA A 394 15.55 31.73 14.92
C ALA A 394 15.09 31.26 13.53
N HIS A 395 15.78 31.67 12.46
CA HIS A 395 15.49 31.22 11.10
C HIS A 395 15.69 29.70 10.94
N LEU A 396 16.85 29.19 11.37
CA LEU A 396 17.16 27.76 11.33
C LEU A 396 16.15 26.91 12.13
N HIS A 397 15.72 27.38 13.30
CA HIS A 397 14.72 26.69 14.10
C HIS A 397 13.34 26.68 13.40
N GLN A 398 12.93 27.80 12.81
CA GLN A 398 11.69 27.85 12.02
C GLN A 398 11.77 26.93 10.79
N GLU A 399 12.91 26.88 10.10
CA GLU A 399 13.11 25.98 8.97
C GLU A 399 13.03 24.51 9.39
N GLN A 400 13.62 24.13 10.53
CA GLN A 400 13.50 22.79 11.11
C GLN A 400 12.04 22.42 11.42
N GLN A 401 11.28 23.33 12.03
CA GLN A 401 9.84 23.14 12.28
C GLN A 401 9.08 22.91 10.97
N HIS A 402 9.24 23.80 10.00
CA HIS A 402 8.55 23.73 8.71
C HIS A 402 8.90 22.46 7.92
N GLN A 403 10.15 21.99 8.00
CA GLN A 403 10.57 20.72 7.37
C GLN A 403 9.94 19.51 8.06
N ALA A 404 9.85 19.50 9.39
CA ALA A 404 9.15 18.45 10.13
C ALA A 404 7.65 18.39 9.75
N GLU A 405 6.99 19.55 9.67
CA GLU A 405 5.60 19.66 9.21
C GLU A 405 5.40 19.12 7.77
N LEU A 406 6.33 19.42 6.85
CA LEU A 406 6.28 18.94 5.47
C LEU A 406 6.52 17.42 5.36
N VAL A 407 7.43 16.86 6.16
CA VAL A 407 7.68 15.41 6.25
C VAL A 407 6.45 14.69 6.80
N GLU A 408 5.79 15.26 7.80
CA GLU A 408 4.55 14.76 8.40
C GLU A 408 3.38 14.76 7.40
N GLN A 409 3.16 15.86 6.66
CA GLN A 409 2.16 15.87 5.59
C GLN A 409 2.47 14.86 4.48
N GLY A 410 3.74 14.78 4.05
CA GLY A 410 4.19 13.79 3.08
C GLY A 410 4.08 12.34 3.58
N ARG A 411 3.98 12.10 4.89
CA ARG A 411 3.65 10.80 5.49
C ARG A 411 2.13 10.55 5.43
N ARG A 412 1.29 11.53 5.79
CA ARG A 412 -0.18 11.46 5.69
C ARG A 412 -0.65 11.16 4.26
N GLU A 413 -0.12 11.88 3.25
CA GLU A 413 -0.41 11.65 1.82
C GLU A 413 -0.11 10.19 1.40
N LYS A 414 1.02 9.62 1.86
CA LYS A 414 1.43 8.24 1.57
C LYS A 414 0.55 7.21 2.30
N SER A 415 0.14 7.50 3.53
CA SER A 415 -0.76 6.63 4.31
C SER A 415 -2.16 6.57 3.68
N LEU A 416 -2.74 7.71 3.31
CA LEU A 416 -3.99 7.77 2.54
C LEU A 416 -3.87 7.00 1.22
N THR A 417 -2.78 7.21 0.47
CA THR A 417 -2.53 6.48 -0.79
C THR A 417 -2.41 4.95 -0.61
N ARG A 418 -2.04 4.46 0.58
CA ARG A 418 -2.07 3.02 0.90
C ARG A 418 -3.48 2.52 1.18
N ILE A 419 -4.28 3.30 1.91
CA ILE A 419 -5.70 3.01 2.19
C ILE A 419 -6.50 2.97 0.88
N GLU A 420 -6.41 4.00 0.04
CA GLU A 420 -7.09 4.08 -1.27
C GLU A 420 -6.83 2.83 -2.15
N ARG A 421 -5.57 2.38 -2.17
CA ARG A 421 -5.15 1.17 -2.91
C ARG A 421 -5.70 -0.11 -2.29
N ARG A 422 -5.80 -0.19 -0.96
CA ARG A 422 -6.36 -1.34 -0.24
C ARG A 422 -7.87 -1.46 -0.46
N GLU A 423 -8.58 -0.34 -0.43
CA GLU A 423 -10.01 -0.25 -0.75
C GLU A 423 -10.29 -0.69 -2.20
N ILE A 424 -9.54 -0.17 -3.18
CA ILE A 424 -9.70 -0.57 -4.60
C ILE A 424 -9.39 -2.06 -4.77
N ALA A 425 -8.36 -2.60 -4.10
CA ALA A 425 -8.06 -4.03 -4.13
C ALA A 425 -9.16 -4.88 -3.48
N ALA A 426 -9.82 -4.38 -2.43
CA ALA A 426 -10.95 -5.05 -1.78
C ALA A 426 -12.22 -5.02 -2.66
N LEU A 427 -12.54 -3.89 -3.28
CA LEU A 427 -13.62 -3.76 -4.26
C LEU A 427 -13.43 -4.73 -5.44
N LEU A 428 -12.22 -4.78 -6.02
CA LEU A 428 -11.93 -5.67 -7.14
C LEU A 428 -11.96 -7.16 -6.74
N ARG A 429 -11.62 -7.50 -5.50
CA ARG A 429 -11.78 -8.84 -4.93
C ARG A 429 -13.25 -9.23 -4.84
N ASP A 430 -14.07 -8.37 -4.27
CA ASP A 430 -15.47 -8.68 -3.94
C ASP A 430 -16.36 -8.62 -5.20
N LEU A 431 -16.09 -7.71 -6.14
CA LEU A 431 -16.68 -7.76 -7.50
C LEU A 431 -16.35 -9.08 -8.23
N ARG A 432 -15.13 -9.61 -8.05
CA ARG A 432 -14.74 -10.89 -8.65
C ARG A 432 -15.45 -12.07 -7.98
N ALA A 433 -15.63 -12.05 -6.65
CA ALA A 433 -16.43 -13.03 -5.94
C ALA A 433 -17.90 -13.01 -6.38
N SER A 434 -18.52 -11.82 -6.44
CA SER A 434 -19.90 -11.65 -6.92
C SER A 434 -20.07 -12.08 -8.38
N ALA A 435 -19.13 -11.75 -9.27
CA ALA A 435 -19.15 -12.22 -10.65
C ALA A 435 -19.03 -13.76 -10.77
N ARG A 436 -18.23 -14.40 -9.89
CA ARG A 436 -18.13 -15.87 -9.82
C ARG A 436 -19.44 -16.51 -9.33
N SER A 437 -20.12 -15.90 -8.36
CA SER A 437 -21.44 -16.34 -7.88
C SER A 437 -22.52 -16.19 -8.96
N LEU A 438 -22.62 -15.02 -9.60
CA LEU A 438 -23.58 -14.78 -10.69
C LEU A 438 -23.35 -15.72 -11.89
N ALA A 439 -22.09 -16.06 -12.19
CA ALA A 439 -21.75 -17.00 -13.26
C ALA A 439 -22.15 -18.47 -12.99
N ARG A 440 -22.50 -18.83 -11.74
CA ARG A 440 -23.06 -20.15 -11.39
C ARG A 440 -24.59 -20.19 -11.51
N GLY A 441 -25.27 -19.08 -11.18
CA GLY A 441 -26.69 -19.06 -10.86
C GLY A 441 -27.01 -19.84 -9.57
N ASP A 442 -28.28 -19.99 -9.23
CA ASP A 442 -28.76 -20.69 -8.02
C ASP A 442 -28.63 -22.23 -8.08
N ARG A 443 -27.54 -22.74 -8.66
CA ARG A 443 -27.26 -24.17 -8.82
C ARG A 443 -26.44 -24.71 -7.65
N ASP A 444 -27.02 -24.77 -6.45
CA ASP A 444 -26.56 -25.58 -5.31
C ASP A 444 -25.03 -25.70 -5.12
N GLY A 445 -24.29 -24.59 -5.19
CA GLY A 445 -22.82 -24.58 -5.04
C GLY A 445 -22.01 -25.33 -6.11
N GLN A 446 -22.59 -25.71 -7.25
CA GLN A 446 -21.86 -26.36 -8.34
C GLN A 446 -21.01 -25.35 -9.13
N MET A 447 -19.79 -25.75 -9.52
CA MET A 447 -18.96 -24.96 -10.42
C MET A 447 -19.39 -25.13 -11.89
N PRO A 448 -19.07 -24.16 -12.76
CA PRO A 448 -19.15 -24.34 -14.20
C PRO A 448 -18.25 -25.49 -14.67
N SER A 449 -18.77 -26.34 -15.57
CA SER A 449 -18.01 -27.42 -16.23
C SER A 449 -16.77 -26.88 -16.95
N LEU A 450 -15.62 -27.51 -16.72
CA LEU A 450 -14.38 -27.21 -17.43
C LEU A 450 -14.50 -27.56 -18.92
N GLU A 451 -15.25 -28.61 -19.27
CA GLU A 451 -15.48 -29.00 -20.67
C GLU A 451 -16.32 -27.96 -21.42
N ALA A 452 -17.39 -27.46 -20.79
CA ALA A 452 -18.20 -26.38 -21.36
C ALA A 452 -17.38 -25.10 -21.57
N ILE A 453 -16.47 -24.79 -20.65
CA ILE A 453 -15.54 -23.66 -20.75
C ILE A 453 -14.50 -23.89 -21.85
N ALA A 454 -13.86 -25.06 -21.91
CA ALA A 454 -12.84 -25.37 -22.91
C ALA A 454 -13.43 -25.43 -24.34
N CYS A 455 -14.64 -25.96 -24.51
CA CYS A 455 -15.37 -25.91 -25.76
C CYS A 455 -15.73 -24.46 -26.15
N ARG A 456 -16.15 -23.62 -25.20
CA ARG A 456 -16.43 -22.21 -25.45
C ARG A 456 -15.17 -21.42 -25.84
N ASP A 457 -14.03 -21.66 -25.19
CA ASP A 457 -12.72 -21.08 -25.55
C ASP A 457 -12.23 -21.56 -26.93
N ARG A 458 -12.42 -22.85 -27.26
CA ARG A 458 -12.15 -23.35 -28.63
C ARG A 458 -13.00 -22.62 -29.67
N VAL A 459 -14.30 -22.40 -29.40
CA VAL A 459 -15.22 -21.67 -30.30
C VAL A 459 -14.90 -20.18 -30.40
N THR A 460 -14.54 -19.50 -29.32
CA THR A 460 -14.12 -18.08 -29.40
C THR A 460 -12.78 -17.94 -30.09
N ARG A 461 -11.84 -18.87 -29.89
CA ARG A 461 -10.53 -18.86 -30.58
C ARG A 461 -10.64 -19.17 -32.08
N THR A 462 -11.53 -20.08 -32.51
CA THR A 462 -11.81 -20.26 -33.95
C THR A 462 -12.53 -19.05 -34.53
N ARG A 463 -13.57 -18.51 -33.88
CA ARG A 463 -14.23 -17.25 -34.31
C ARG A 463 -13.23 -16.09 -34.43
N LYS A 464 -12.33 -15.93 -33.45
CA LYS A 464 -11.32 -14.87 -33.47
C LYS A 464 -10.28 -15.08 -34.57
N LYS A 465 -9.88 -16.32 -34.87
CA LYS A 465 -9.01 -16.67 -36.01
C LYS A 465 -9.68 -16.44 -37.38
N VAL A 466 -11.02 -16.49 -37.45
CA VAL A 466 -11.81 -16.15 -38.65
C VAL A 466 -12.04 -14.63 -38.76
N LEU A 467 -12.14 -13.92 -37.63
CA LEU A 467 -12.41 -12.47 -37.57
C LEU A 467 -11.14 -11.59 -37.57
N THR A 468 -9.94 -12.15 -37.40
CA THR A 468 -8.68 -11.41 -37.60
C THR A 468 -8.42 -11.18 -39.09
N PRO A 469 -8.37 -9.93 -39.59
CA PRO A 469 -7.94 -9.66 -40.95
C PRO A 469 -6.46 -10.04 -41.12
N THR A 470 -6.11 -10.68 -42.23
CA THR A 470 -4.73 -11.14 -42.51
C THR A 470 -3.79 -10.03 -42.99
N HIS A 471 -4.03 -8.78 -42.57
CA HIS A 471 -3.23 -7.60 -42.91
C HIS A 471 -2.37 -7.17 -41.72
N ARG A 472 -1.16 -6.67 -41.99
CA ARG A 472 -0.32 -6.04 -40.96
C ARG A 472 -0.94 -4.71 -40.56
N ALA A 473 -1.14 -4.49 -39.26
CA ALA A 473 -1.80 -3.30 -38.71
C ALA A 473 -1.09 -1.94 -38.97
N GLY A 474 0.00 -1.92 -39.74
CA GLY A 474 0.61 -0.68 -40.24
C GLY A 474 0.00 -0.18 -41.56
N GLU A 475 -0.47 -1.08 -42.44
CA GLU A 475 -0.91 -0.73 -43.79
C GLU A 475 -2.19 0.12 -43.76
N ALA A 476 -3.23 -0.36 -43.06
CA ALA A 476 -4.51 0.35 -42.93
C ALA A 476 -4.38 1.74 -42.26
N LYS A 477 -3.36 1.98 -41.42
CA LYS A 477 -3.11 3.29 -40.82
C LYS A 477 -2.47 4.25 -41.83
N ALA A 478 -1.52 3.77 -42.62
CA ALA A 478 -0.91 4.55 -43.70
C ALA A 478 -1.93 4.91 -44.80
N GLU A 479 -2.83 3.97 -45.15
CA GLU A 479 -3.92 4.25 -46.09
C GLU A 479 -4.89 5.31 -45.55
N PHE A 480 -5.28 5.24 -44.27
CA PHE A 480 -6.16 6.22 -43.65
C PHE A 480 -5.52 7.63 -43.60
N GLU A 481 -4.22 7.72 -43.29
CA GLU A 481 -3.46 8.98 -43.31
C GLU A 481 -3.30 9.53 -44.74
N SER A 482 -3.23 8.67 -45.75
CA SER A 482 -3.25 9.06 -47.17
C SER A 482 -4.64 9.50 -47.68
N ALA A 483 -5.72 9.03 -47.06
CA ALA A 483 -7.09 9.43 -47.39
C ALA A 483 -7.43 10.83 -46.84
N VAL A 484 -6.90 11.18 -45.66
CA VAL A 484 -7.06 12.51 -45.03
C VAL A 484 -6.36 13.63 -45.83
N THR A 485 -5.48 13.30 -46.78
CA THR A 485 -4.64 14.25 -47.53
C THR A 485 -5.01 14.44 -48.99
N ARG A 486 -6.21 13.99 -49.44
CA ARG A 486 -6.73 14.22 -50.80
C ARG A 486 -7.99 15.10 -50.82
N SER A 487 -8.15 15.86 -51.91
CA SER A 487 -9.24 16.82 -52.10
C SER A 487 -10.60 16.14 -52.41
N PRO A 488 -11.75 16.76 -52.05
CA PRO A 488 -13.00 16.01 -51.84
C PRO A 488 -13.86 15.74 -53.10
N THR A 489 -13.30 15.86 -54.30
CA THR A 489 -14.09 16.05 -55.54
C THR A 489 -14.00 14.94 -56.60
N GLU A 490 -13.37 13.80 -56.29
CA GLU A 490 -13.40 12.61 -57.16
C GLU A 490 -13.95 11.38 -56.41
N LEU A 491 -15.02 10.77 -56.93
CA LEU A 491 -15.55 9.51 -56.41
C LEU A 491 -14.66 8.33 -56.85
N PRO A 492 -14.15 7.49 -55.94
CA PRO A 492 -13.22 6.42 -56.30
C PRO A 492 -13.92 5.32 -57.09
N ASN A 493 -13.40 5.01 -58.28
CA ASN A 493 -13.86 3.87 -59.08
C ASN A 493 -13.45 2.54 -58.42
N LEU A 494 -14.34 1.99 -57.59
CA LEU A 494 -14.14 0.76 -56.84
C LEU A 494 -13.97 -0.48 -57.75
N LEU A 495 -14.57 -0.48 -58.93
CA LEU A 495 -14.43 -1.58 -59.90
C LEU A 495 -12.97 -1.71 -60.36
N ALA A 496 -12.38 -0.60 -60.80
CA ALA A 496 -10.98 -0.53 -61.21
C ALA A 496 -10.00 -0.81 -60.05
N ALA A 497 -10.39 -0.57 -58.79
CA ALA A 497 -9.59 -1.01 -57.63
C ALA A 497 -9.61 -2.55 -57.47
N PHE A 498 -10.78 -3.17 -57.61
CA PHE A 498 -10.96 -4.62 -57.50
C PHE A 498 -10.29 -5.40 -58.65
N GLU A 499 -10.34 -4.87 -59.87
CA GLU A 499 -9.64 -5.44 -61.03
C GLU A 499 -8.12 -5.43 -60.86
N ARG A 500 -7.54 -4.33 -60.35
CA ARG A 500 -6.09 -4.27 -60.06
C ARG A 500 -5.67 -5.27 -58.97
N ALA A 501 -6.49 -5.41 -57.92
CA ALA A 501 -6.23 -6.40 -56.86
C ALA A 501 -6.29 -7.86 -57.37
N THR A 502 -7.22 -8.17 -58.27
CA THR A 502 -7.37 -9.52 -58.84
C THR A 502 -6.32 -9.82 -59.93
N GLN A 503 -5.89 -8.83 -60.71
CA GLN A 503 -4.74 -8.95 -61.63
C GLN A 503 -3.43 -9.20 -60.88
N ALA A 504 -3.16 -8.45 -59.80
CA ALA A 504 -1.98 -8.63 -58.95
C ALA A 504 -1.92 -10.03 -58.29
N ARG A 505 -3.09 -10.66 -58.07
CA ARG A 505 -3.18 -12.06 -57.63
C ARG A 505 -2.81 -13.03 -58.76
N ARG A 506 -3.41 -12.91 -59.95
CA ARG A 506 -3.12 -13.78 -61.11
C ARG A 506 -1.64 -13.74 -61.51
N ALA A 507 -1.02 -12.56 -61.46
CA ALA A 507 0.41 -12.39 -61.75
C ALA A 507 1.35 -13.04 -60.70
N ARG A 508 0.86 -13.34 -59.48
CA ARG A 508 1.59 -14.13 -58.47
C ARG A 508 1.35 -15.63 -58.64
N GLU A 509 0.13 -16.04 -59.00
CA GLU A 509 -0.22 -17.45 -59.25
C GLU A 509 0.47 -18.03 -60.50
N SER A 510 0.98 -17.20 -61.42
CA SER A 510 1.74 -17.63 -62.61
C SER A 510 3.27 -17.48 -62.50
N GLY A 511 3.80 -17.13 -61.32
CA GLY A 511 5.21 -16.70 -61.16
C GLY A 511 6.18 -17.71 -60.54
N ASP A 512 5.67 -18.76 -59.89
CA ASP A 512 6.46 -19.59 -58.94
C ASP A 512 6.97 -20.92 -59.53
N ASP A 513 7.35 -20.93 -60.82
CA ASP A 513 7.97 -22.09 -61.48
C ASP A 513 9.18 -21.69 -62.35
N LYS A 514 10.27 -21.28 -61.67
CA LYS A 514 11.68 -21.58 -62.05
C LYS A 514 12.70 -21.09 -61.02
N ARG A 515 13.56 -22.01 -60.59
CA ARG A 515 14.88 -21.79 -59.99
C ARG A 515 15.95 -21.83 -61.12
N PRO A 516 17.22 -21.35 -60.96
CA PRO A 516 18.01 -21.42 -59.72
C PRO A 516 18.86 -20.18 -59.36
N ALA A 517 19.67 -20.36 -58.31
CA ALA A 517 20.53 -19.36 -57.69
C ALA A 517 21.75 -18.95 -58.53
N LEU A 518 22.39 -17.82 -58.15
CA LEU A 518 23.82 -17.81 -57.82
C LEU A 518 24.26 -16.55 -57.02
N ASP A 519 25.40 -16.75 -56.33
CA ASP A 519 26.44 -15.80 -55.89
C ASP A 519 26.25 -14.75 -54.77
N ARG A 520 27.40 -14.38 -54.18
CA ARG A 520 27.64 -13.39 -53.11
C ARG A 520 28.92 -12.59 -53.39
N MET A 521 28.81 -11.38 -53.95
CA MET A 521 29.86 -10.33 -53.93
C MET A 521 29.23 -8.93 -54.09
N ALA A 522 29.76 -7.82 -53.57
CA ALA A 522 30.81 -7.64 -52.54
C ALA A 522 30.85 -6.18 -52.00
N ARG A 523 31.37 -6.00 -50.76
CA ARG A 523 32.16 -4.83 -50.25
C ARG A 523 31.51 -3.41 -50.20
N PRO A 524 32.16 -2.42 -49.54
CA PRO A 524 33.11 -2.44 -48.41
C PRO A 524 32.45 -1.77 -47.17
N SER A 525 32.93 -0.82 -46.35
CA SER A 525 34.23 -0.12 -46.06
C SER A 525 34.11 0.67 -44.73
N ILE A 526 35.20 0.80 -43.95
CA ILE A 526 35.74 2.02 -43.28
C ILE A 526 36.54 1.63 -42.02
N ASP A 527 37.81 2.07 -41.97
CA ASP A 527 38.79 1.91 -40.88
C ASP A 527 38.84 3.21 -40.01
N LEU A 528 39.04 3.16 -38.68
CA LEU A 528 40.32 3.27 -37.93
C LEU A 528 41.18 4.50 -38.33
N ASP A 529 41.83 5.25 -37.43
CA ASP A 529 42.66 4.80 -36.31
C ASP A 529 43.11 5.95 -35.34
N ARG A 530 43.59 5.64 -34.11
CA ARG A 530 44.70 6.29 -33.34
C ARG A 530 44.72 6.10 -31.80
N ALA A 531 45.40 5.02 -31.37
CA ALA A 531 46.37 4.88 -30.25
C ALA A 531 46.35 5.70 -28.92
N GLY A 532 46.11 4.99 -27.80
CA GLY A 532 47.01 4.84 -26.63
C GLY A 532 47.16 5.95 -25.56
N PRO A 533 47.84 5.70 -24.40
CA PRO A 533 48.48 4.45 -23.92
C PRO A 533 47.95 3.92 -22.55
N SER A 534 48.52 2.79 -22.07
CA SER A 534 48.11 2.04 -20.85
C SER A 534 49.02 2.25 -19.61
N PRO A 535 48.58 1.79 -18.42
CA PRO A 535 49.49 1.26 -17.39
C PRO A 535 49.08 -0.15 -16.85
N GLU A 536 50.00 -0.78 -16.09
CA GLU A 536 49.94 -2.18 -15.61
C GLU A 536 49.27 -2.39 -14.22
N PRO A 537 48.91 -3.65 -13.84
CA PRO A 537 48.35 -3.97 -12.52
C PRO A 537 49.42 -4.17 -11.42
N GLY A 538 49.28 -3.45 -10.31
CA GLY A 538 50.15 -3.57 -9.12
C GLY A 538 49.77 -4.73 -8.18
N ARG A 539 50.76 -5.24 -7.44
CA ARG A 539 50.61 -6.29 -6.41
C ARG A 539 50.46 -5.71 -5.00
N ASP A 540 49.76 -6.44 -4.13
CA ASP A 540 49.88 -6.38 -2.67
C ASP A 540 51.33 -6.73 -2.25
N PRO A 541 51.93 -6.07 -1.24
CA PRO A 541 51.81 -6.59 0.13
C PRO A 541 51.95 -5.56 1.28
N GLY A 542 51.65 -5.97 2.53
CA GLY A 542 52.32 -5.40 3.72
C GLY A 542 51.59 -5.55 5.06
N GLN A 543 52.24 -6.14 6.06
CA GLN A 543 51.82 -6.13 7.48
C GLN A 543 52.83 -5.38 8.36
N SER A 544 52.38 -4.34 9.06
CA SER A 544 52.92 -3.83 10.35
C SER A 544 51.87 -2.85 10.92
N ARG A 545 51.44 -2.92 12.19
CA ARG A 545 52.18 -2.61 13.42
C ARG A 545 52.87 -1.24 13.34
N ASP A 546 52.23 -0.21 13.91
CA ASP A 546 52.38 0.10 15.34
C ASP A 546 50.99 0.31 15.98
#